data_AF-A0A5E4QSQ0-F1
#
_entry.id   AF-A0A5E4QSQ0-F1
#
_cell.length_a   1.000
_cell.length_b   1.000
_cell.length_c   1.000
_cell.angle_alpha   90.00
_cell.angle_beta   90.00
_cell.angle_gamma   90.00
#
_symmetry.space_group_name_H-M   'P 1'
#
loop_
_entity.id
_entity.type
_entity.pdbx_description
1 polymer ?
#
loop_
_entity_poly.entity_id
_entity_poly.type
_entity_poly.pdbx_seq_one_letter_code
_entity_poly.pdbx_strand_id
1 'polypeptide(L)'
;MPPDKNLATNLMKFIAALSNYLVNNQNDNVLLCGDFNLPHMKWSQQEVSQLKKGSIGLQNAAIEFLDVYSIAGLEQYNFLANTAHNTLDVIFCNLQIDILRAKHGKLGKGGGAFREREEE
;
A
#
# COMPACT_ATOMS: atom_id res chain seq x y z
N MET A 1 12.71 2.16 -15.53
CA MET A 1 11.79 3.14 -16.15
C MET A 1 12.14 4.52 -15.62
N PRO A 2 12.21 5.59 -16.44
CA PRO A 2 12.32 6.93 -15.88
C PRO A 2 11.06 7.20 -15.04
N PRO A 3 11.14 8.00 -13.95
CA PRO A 3 9.94 8.38 -13.20
C PRO A 3 8.98 9.06 -14.18
N ASP A 4 7.75 8.56 -14.21
CA ASP A 4 6.73 9.00 -15.14
C ASP A 4 6.58 10.52 -15.00
N LYS A 5 6.79 11.27 -16.10
CA LYS A 5 6.65 12.74 -16.09
C LYS A 5 5.27 13.19 -15.60
N ASN A 6 4.30 12.29 -15.65
CA ASN A 6 2.91 12.48 -15.26
C ASN A 6 2.57 11.93 -13.86
N LEU A 7 3.54 11.42 -13.10
CA LEU A 7 3.30 10.75 -11.81
C LEU A 7 2.55 11.67 -10.84
N ALA A 8 2.96 12.93 -10.73
CA ALA A 8 2.27 13.91 -9.88
C ALA A 8 0.80 14.11 -10.31
N THR A 9 0.56 14.29 -11.62
CA THR A 9 -0.79 14.47 -12.16
C THR A 9 -1.66 13.24 -11.96
N ASN A 10 -1.11 12.04 -12.15
CA ASN A 10 -1.84 10.79 -11.96
C ASN A 10 -2.16 10.56 -10.48
N LEU A 11 -1.21 10.85 -9.59
CA LEU A 11 -1.42 10.79 -8.15
C LEU A 11 -2.54 11.75 -7.73
N MET A 12 -2.54 12.99 -8.22
CA MET A 12 -3.61 13.96 -7.93
C MET A 12 -4.99 13.50 -8.42
N LYS A 13 -5.07 12.90 -9.62
CA LYS A 13 -6.34 12.33 -10.12
C LYS A 13 -6.82 11.18 -9.25
N PHE A 14 -5.91 10.32 -8.82
CA PHE A 14 -6.21 9.23 -7.90
C PHE A 14 -6.69 9.74 -6.55
N ILE A 15 -5.99 10.72 -5.96
CA ILE A 15 -6.38 11.39 -4.72
C ILE A 15 -7.79 11.96 -4.85
N ALA A 16 -8.09 12.72 -5.91
CA ALA A 16 -9.40 13.32 -6.12
C ALA A 16 -10.52 12.26 -6.20
N ALA A 17 -10.27 11.16 -6.92
CA ALA A 17 -11.22 10.05 -7.03
C ALA A 17 -11.42 9.33 -5.68
N LEU A 18 -10.34 9.07 -4.95
CA LEU A 18 -10.37 8.44 -3.64
C LEU A 18 -11.11 9.33 -2.62
N SER A 19 -10.79 10.62 -2.55
CA SER A 19 -11.47 11.57 -1.69
C SER A 19 -12.97 11.63 -1.98
N ASN A 20 -13.35 11.70 -3.25
CA ASN A 20 -14.77 11.67 -3.63
C ASN A 20 -15.44 10.35 -3.22
N TYR A 21 -14.76 9.21 -3.37
CA TYR A 21 -15.29 7.93 -2.91
C TYR A 21 -15.51 7.94 -1.39
N LEU A 22 -14.50 8.34 -0.61
CA LEU A 22 -14.54 8.33 0.85
C LEU A 22 -15.62 9.27 1.41
N VAL A 23 -15.80 10.44 0.80
CA VAL A 23 -16.85 11.40 1.22
C VAL A 23 -18.25 10.82 1.04
N ASN A 24 -18.47 10.07 -0.05
CA ASN A 24 -19.77 9.51 -0.38
C ASN A 24 -20.04 8.15 0.31
N ASN A 25 -19.00 7.49 0.84
CA ASN A 25 -19.07 6.14 1.40
C ASN A 25 -18.38 6.06 2.76
N GLN A 26 -18.76 6.94 3.70
CA GLN A 26 -18.07 7.10 4.99
C GLN A 26 -18.11 5.86 5.90
N ASN A 27 -19.05 4.94 5.65
CA ASN A 27 -19.22 3.72 6.43
C ASN A 27 -18.60 2.49 5.75
N ASP A 28 -17.99 2.66 4.58
CA ASP A 28 -17.40 1.55 3.84
C ASP A 28 -16.05 1.16 4.41
N ASN A 29 -15.81 -0.14 4.40
CA ASN A 29 -14.50 -0.69 4.61
C ASN A 29 -13.74 -0.67 3.28
N VAL A 30 -12.56 -0.05 3.29
CA VAL A 30 -11.75 0.21 2.11
C VAL A 30 -10.44 -0.58 2.21
N LEU A 31 -10.15 -1.34 1.15
CA LEU A 31 -8.85 -1.97 0.90
C LEU A 31 -8.28 -1.39 -0.39
N LEU A 32 -7.14 -0.71 -0.30
CA LEU A 32 -6.39 -0.23 -1.45
C LEU A 32 -5.14 -1.07 -1.61
N CYS A 33 -4.97 -1.67 -2.78
CA CYS A 33 -3.79 -2.45 -3.13
C CYS A 33 -3.28 -1.98 -4.47
N GLY A 34 -1.99 -1.67 -4.58
CA GLY A 34 -1.40 -1.35 -5.88
C GLY A 34 0.08 -1.04 -5.82
N ASP A 35 0.69 -0.98 -7.00
CA ASP A 35 2.02 -0.42 -7.19
C ASP A 35 1.90 1.11 -7.27
N PHE A 36 2.22 1.79 -6.17
CA PHE A 36 2.16 3.24 -6.11
C PHE A 36 3.38 3.88 -6.78
N ASN A 37 4.49 3.15 -6.87
CA ASN A 37 5.77 3.61 -7.43
C ASN A 37 6.12 5.05 -6.99
N LEU A 38 6.00 5.34 -5.70
CA LEU A 38 6.34 6.65 -5.11
C LEU A 38 7.72 6.55 -4.42
N PRO A 39 8.84 6.69 -5.15
CA PRO A 39 10.19 6.60 -4.58
C PRO A 39 10.54 7.77 -3.64
N HIS A 40 9.65 8.75 -3.54
CA HIS A 40 9.75 9.90 -2.64
C HIS A 40 8.95 9.69 -1.35
N MET A 41 8.42 8.49 -1.13
CA MET A 41 7.76 8.11 0.10
C MET A 41 8.62 7.09 0.81
N LYS A 42 8.76 7.26 2.12
CA LYS A 42 9.27 6.26 3.04
C LYS A 42 8.08 5.55 3.65
N TRP A 43 7.86 4.34 3.16
CA TRP A 43 6.85 3.43 3.66
C TRP A 43 7.45 2.64 4.82
N SER A 44 6.92 2.79 6.03
CA SER A 44 7.43 2.07 7.21
C SER A 44 6.31 1.75 8.19
N GLN A 45 6.54 0.71 9.01
CA GLN A 45 5.61 0.29 10.06
C GLN A 45 5.34 1.37 11.09
N GLN A 46 6.32 2.23 11.33
CA GLN A 46 6.24 3.27 12.34
C GLN A 46 5.49 4.48 11.81
N GLU A 47 5.83 4.90 10.58
CA GLU A 47 5.30 6.11 9.99
C GLU A 47 5.50 6.09 8.47
N VAL A 48 4.43 6.43 7.74
CA VAL A 48 4.54 6.77 6.32
C VAL A 48 4.93 8.24 6.24
N SER A 49 6.07 8.52 5.62
CA SER A 49 6.60 9.89 5.55
C SER A 49 7.14 10.22 4.17
N GLN A 50 7.14 11.51 3.85
CA GLN A 50 7.71 12.00 2.61
C GLN A 50 9.25 12.10 2.72
N LEU A 51 9.95 11.60 1.70
CA LEU A 51 11.35 11.91 1.44
C LEU A 51 11.42 13.23 0.65
N LYS A 52 12.23 14.19 1.10
CA LYS A 52 12.50 15.46 0.39
C LYS A 52 13.31 15.23 -0.89
N LYS A 53 12.73 14.53 -1.86
CA LYS A 53 13.30 14.11 -3.13
C LYS A 53 12.26 14.31 -4.23
N GLY A 54 12.70 14.52 -5.47
CA GLY A 54 11.81 14.72 -6.62
C GLY A 54 11.36 16.16 -6.82
N SER A 55 10.46 16.38 -7.80
CA SER A 55 9.94 17.70 -8.14
C SER A 55 8.98 18.23 -7.06
N ILE A 56 8.89 19.56 -6.91
CA ILE A 56 7.98 20.19 -5.93
C ILE A 56 6.53 19.73 -6.13
N GLY A 57 6.08 19.60 -7.39
CA GLY A 57 4.72 19.14 -7.67
C GLY A 57 4.45 17.72 -7.17
N LEU A 58 5.43 16.82 -7.30
CA LEU A 58 5.30 15.45 -6.80
C LEU A 58 5.38 15.38 -5.27
N GLN A 59 6.22 16.23 -4.67
CA GLN A 59 6.29 16.40 -3.23
C GLN A 59 4.96 16.87 -2.65
N ASN A 60 4.34 17.88 -3.25
CA ASN A 60 3.03 18.37 -2.83
C ASN A 60 1.93 17.31 -2.97
N ALA A 61 1.90 16.61 -4.11
CA ALA A 61 0.93 15.53 -4.32
C ALA A 61 1.11 14.38 -3.31
N ALA A 62 2.34 14.10 -2.87
CA ALA A 62 2.62 13.10 -1.85
C ALA A 62 2.12 13.53 -0.46
N ILE A 63 2.24 14.82 -0.11
CA ILE A 63 1.68 15.38 1.12
C ILE A 63 0.15 15.26 1.09
N GLU A 64 -0.48 15.65 -0.01
CA GLU A 64 -1.94 15.58 -0.14
C GLU A 64 -2.45 14.13 -0.08
N PHE A 65 -1.69 13.18 -0.63
CA PHE A 65 -1.97 11.76 -0.46
C PHE A 65 -1.92 11.33 1.00
N LEU A 66 -0.91 11.76 1.77
CA LEU A 66 -0.79 11.47 3.20
C LEU A 66 -1.96 12.05 4.01
N ASP A 67 -2.41 13.25 3.66
CA ASP A 67 -3.53 13.89 4.34
C ASP A 67 -4.83 13.10 4.13
N VAL A 68 -5.13 12.71 2.89
CA VAL A 68 -6.31 11.89 2.58
C VAL A 68 -6.21 10.51 3.23
N TYR A 69 -5.04 9.89 3.19
CA TYR A 69 -4.75 8.64 3.87
C TYR A 69 -5.04 8.72 5.38
N SER A 70 -4.55 9.77 6.04
CA SER A 70 -4.75 9.98 7.47
C SER A 70 -6.21 10.27 7.83
N ILE A 71 -6.91 11.09 7.04
CA ILE A 71 -8.31 11.43 7.26
C ILE A 71 -9.21 10.20 7.09
N ALA A 72 -8.86 9.32 6.16
CA ALA A 72 -9.61 8.10 5.87
C ALA A 72 -9.39 6.98 6.90
N GLY A 73 -8.48 7.17 7.87
CA GLY A 73 -8.10 6.12 8.82
C GLY A 73 -7.48 4.91 8.14
N LEU A 74 -6.85 5.10 6.97
CA LEU A 74 -6.16 4.03 6.28
C LEU A 74 -4.85 3.71 7.02
N GLU A 75 -4.57 2.43 7.19
CA GLU A 75 -3.32 1.91 7.75
C GLU A 75 -2.57 1.09 6.71
N GLN A 76 -1.26 1.21 6.67
CA GLN A 76 -0.40 0.39 5.81
C GLN A 76 -0.18 -0.99 6.42
N TYR A 77 -0.36 -2.05 5.63
CA TYR A 77 -0.23 -3.43 6.10
C TYR A 77 1.02 -4.16 5.58
N ASN A 78 1.52 -3.82 4.40
CA ASN A 78 2.69 -4.50 3.82
C ASN A 78 3.97 -3.67 3.90
N PHE A 79 5.11 -4.31 4.17
CA PHE A 79 6.41 -3.63 4.34
C PHE A 79 7.54 -4.34 3.60
N LEU A 80 7.18 -5.11 2.58
CA LEU A 80 8.14 -5.83 1.75
C LEU A 80 8.88 -4.85 0.86
N ALA A 81 10.13 -4.59 1.24
CA ALA A 81 11.04 -3.82 0.41
C ALA A 81 11.64 -4.70 -0.70
N ASN A 82 11.89 -4.08 -1.86
CA ASN A 82 12.66 -4.70 -2.93
C ASN A 82 14.16 -4.78 -2.57
N THR A 83 14.98 -5.31 -3.48
CA THR A 83 16.44 -5.46 -3.29
C THR A 83 17.17 -4.13 -3.11
N ALA A 84 16.53 -3.01 -3.45
CA ALA A 84 17.06 -1.65 -3.25
C ALA A 84 16.48 -0.97 -1.99
N HIS A 85 15.87 -1.74 -1.09
CA HIS A 85 15.25 -1.27 0.15
C HIS A 85 14.10 -0.27 -0.05
N ASN A 86 13.40 -0.32 -1.19
CA ASN A 86 12.21 0.48 -1.44
C ASN A 86 10.95 -0.40 -1.42
N THR A 87 9.89 0.06 -0.76
CA THR A 87 8.55 -0.51 -0.86
C THR A 87 7.83 0.19 -2.03
N LEU A 88 7.32 -0.57 -2.99
CA LEU A 88 6.67 -0.03 -4.20
C LEU A 88 5.19 -0.38 -4.22
N ASP A 89 4.90 -1.66 -4.03
CA ASP A 89 3.56 -2.16 -3.78
C ASP A 89 3.14 -1.80 -2.36
N VAL A 90 1.95 -1.25 -2.21
CA VAL A 90 1.41 -0.84 -0.92
C VAL A 90 -0.02 -1.31 -0.78
N ILE A 91 -0.35 -1.78 0.42
CA ILE A 91 -1.64 -2.25 0.87
C ILE A 91 -2.07 -1.34 2.01
N PHE A 92 -3.21 -0.67 1.83
CA PHE A 92 -3.84 0.15 2.84
C PHE A 92 -5.22 -0.37 3.19
N CYS A 93 -5.57 -0.36 4.46
CA CYS A 93 -6.89 -0.75 4.91
C CYS A 93 -7.35 0.10 6.10
N ASN A 94 -8.63 0.45 6.15
CA ASN A 94 -9.25 1.10 7.32
C ASN A 94 -9.89 0.08 8.29
N LEU A 95 -9.67 -1.21 8.05
CA LEU A 95 -10.03 -2.30 8.96
C LEU A 95 -8.78 -2.87 9.59
N GLN A 96 -8.90 -3.25 10.87
CA GLN A 96 -7.93 -4.11 11.51
C GLN A 96 -7.96 -5.49 10.84
N ILE A 97 -6.86 -5.86 10.18
CA ILE A 97 -6.73 -7.15 9.49
C ILE A 97 -5.48 -7.93 9.95
N ASP A 98 -5.62 -9.25 10.04
CA ASP A 98 -4.49 -10.14 10.31
C ASP A 98 -3.81 -10.58 9.01
N ILE A 99 -2.51 -10.31 8.90
CA ILE A 99 -1.72 -10.74 7.73
C ILE A 99 -1.13 -12.11 7.99
N LEU A 100 -1.73 -13.13 7.37
CA LEU A 100 -1.20 -14.48 7.38
C LEU A 100 -0.11 -14.62 6.32
N ARG A 101 1.11 -14.96 6.74
CA ARG A 101 2.14 -15.40 5.79
C ARG A 101 1.76 -16.77 5.25
N ALA A 102 1.49 -16.84 3.96
CA ALA A 102 1.41 -18.14 3.28
C ALA A 102 2.74 -18.87 3.49
N LYS A 103 2.69 -20.04 4.13
CA LYS A 103 3.80 -20.99 4.04
C LYS A 103 3.91 -21.30 2.56
N HIS A 104 5.05 -20.97 1.95
CA HIS A 104 5.38 -21.48 0.63
C HIS A 104 5.36 -23.00 0.76
N GLY A 105 4.23 -23.62 0.42
CA GLY A 105 4.23 -25.02 0.07
C GLY A 105 5.26 -25.11 -1.04
N LYS A 106 6.37 -25.82 -0.78
CA LYS A 106 7.19 -26.33 -1.87
C LYS A 106 6.17 -26.91 -2.84
N LEU A 107 6.13 -26.41 -4.08
CA LEU A 107 5.48 -27.11 -5.18
C LEU A 107 6.22 -28.43 -5.32
N GLY A 108 5.88 -29.37 -4.44
CA GLY A 108 6.30 -30.74 -4.48
C GLY A 108 5.71 -31.29 -5.75
N LYS A 109 6.56 -31.47 -6.76
CA LYS A 109 6.23 -32.38 -7.85
C LYS A 109 5.97 -33.73 -7.20
N GLY A 110 4.69 -34.12 -7.12
CA GLY A 110 4.25 -35.47 -6.79
C GLY A 110 3.66 -35.64 -5.39
N GLY A 111 2.35 -35.94 -5.38
CA GLY A 111 1.72 -37.02 -4.61
C GLY A 111 1.85 -37.03 -3.09
N GLY A 112 0.70 -36.97 -2.41
CA GLY A 112 0.56 -37.47 -1.04
C GLY A 112 -0.18 -36.52 -0.12
N ALA A 113 -1.39 -36.92 0.27
CA ALA A 113 -2.21 -36.24 1.26
C ALA A 113 -1.48 -36.08 2.60
N PHE A 114 -1.68 -34.94 3.27
CA PHE A 114 -1.51 -34.86 4.72
C PHE A 114 -2.55 -33.90 5.31
N ARG A 115 -3.59 -34.49 5.90
CA ARG A 115 -4.42 -33.87 6.94
C ARG A 115 -3.60 -33.88 8.22
N GLU A 116 -3.70 -32.83 9.02
CA GLU A 116 -3.78 -32.99 10.47
C GLU A 116 -4.46 -31.74 11.06
N ARG A 117 -5.65 -32.01 11.61
CA ARG A 117 -6.20 -31.28 12.75
C ARG A 117 -5.46 -31.79 13.97
N GLU A 118 -5.21 -30.94 14.94
CA GLU A 118 -5.37 -31.29 16.35
C GLU A 118 -5.54 -30.00 17.15
N GLU A 119 -6.78 -29.83 17.62
CA GLU A 119 -7.11 -29.04 18.81
C GLU A 119 -6.95 -29.99 20.01
N GLU A 120 -6.17 -29.60 21.01
CA GLU A 120 -6.43 -29.85 22.44
C GLU A 120 -5.97 -28.62 23.24
#